data_AF-T1A5E3-F1
#
_entry.id   AF-T1A5E3-F1
#
_cell.length_a   1.000
_cell.length_b   1.000
_cell.length_c   1.000
_cell.angle_alpha   90.00
_cell.angle_beta   90.00
_cell.angle_gamma   90.00
#
_symmetry.space_group_name_H-M   'P 1'
#
loop_
_entity.id
_entity.type
_entity.pdbx_description
1 polymer ?
#
loop_
_entity_poly.entity_id
_entity_poly.type
_entity_poly.pdbx_seq_one_letter_code
_entity_poly.pdbx_strand_id
1 'polypeptide(L)'
;AADGRFLLAGRVGDLIEIAGKRASLADLTRRLLAIPGVEDAVIIQHEDADAGGVRRLAALVVAPSTSDAAVMAALRASFDPAFLPRPLKRVAALPRN
;
A
#
# COMPACT_ATOMS: atom_id res chain seq x y z
N ALA A 1 4.46 15.23 -27.13
CA ALA A 1 3.06 14.81 -27.27
C ALA A 1 2.71 14.00 -26.03
N ALA A 2 1.63 14.32 -25.31
CA ALA A 2 1.18 13.50 -24.18
C ALA A 2 0.32 12.37 -24.73
N ASP A 3 0.66 11.12 -24.40
CA ASP A 3 0.18 9.89 -25.06
C ASP A 3 -1.32 9.56 -24.90
N GLY A 4 -2.18 10.54 -24.59
CA GLY A 4 -3.63 10.37 -24.56
C GLY A 4 -4.14 9.35 -23.55
N ARG A 5 -3.35 9.01 -22.53
CA ARG A 5 -3.70 8.00 -21.51
C ARG A 5 -4.22 8.65 -20.23
N PHE A 6 -5.30 8.08 -19.70
CA PHE A 6 -5.83 8.43 -18.38
C PHE A 6 -5.29 7.45 -17.33
N LEU A 7 -4.77 7.97 -16.22
CA LEU A 7 -4.46 7.16 -15.04
C LEU A 7 -5.71 7.08 -14.17
N LEU A 8 -6.27 5.87 -14.01
CA LEU A 8 -7.30 5.64 -13.00
C LEU A 8 -6.64 5.68 -11.61
N ALA A 9 -6.74 6.83 -10.96
CA ALA A 9 -6.12 7.12 -9.66
C ALA A 9 -6.95 6.67 -8.43
N GLY A 10 -8.07 5.97 -8.66
CA GLY A 10 -9.00 5.57 -7.60
C GLY A 10 -10.08 6.64 -7.34
N ARG A 11 -10.72 6.59 -6.17
CA ARG A 11 -11.65 7.65 -5.72
C ARG A 11 -10.88 8.81 -5.11
N VAL A 12 -11.47 10.00 -5.08
CA VAL A 12 -10.85 11.18 -4.42
C VAL A 12 -10.46 10.89 -2.96
N GLY A 13 -11.21 10.03 -2.27
CA GLY A 13 -10.91 9.59 -0.91
C GLY A 13 -9.67 8.68 -0.77
N ASP A 14 -9.08 8.21 -1.87
CA ASP A 14 -7.93 7.30 -1.84
C ASP A 14 -6.59 8.06 -1.94
N LEU A 15 -6.62 9.38 -2.19
CA LEU A 15 -5.41 10.21 -2.21
C LEU A 15 -5.00 10.61 -0.80
N ILE A 16 -3.78 10.24 -0.44
CA ILE A 16 -3.17 10.55 0.86
C ILE A 16 -2.00 11.51 0.70
N GLU A 17 -1.75 12.28 1.74
CA GLU A 17 -0.55 13.10 1.88
C GLU A 17 0.20 12.67 3.15
N ILE A 18 1.46 12.25 2.98
CA ILE A 18 2.34 11.85 4.09
C ILE A 18 3.67 12.55 3.88
N ALA A 19 4.12 13.32 4.87
CA ALA A 19 5.39 14.06 4.84
C ALA A 19 5.57 14.92 3.57
N GLY A 20 4.50 15.61 3.12
CA GLY A 20 4.50 16.47 1.92
C GLY A 20 4.50 15.71 0.59
N LYS A 21 4.42 14.38 0.61
CA LYS A 21 4.32 13.54 -0.59
C LYS A 21 2.90 13.03 -0.75
N ARG A 22 2.43 12.97 -2.00
CA ARG A 22 1.08 12.51 -2.34
C ARG A 22 1.14 11.16 -3.03
N ALA A 23 0.27 10.23 -2.63
CA ALA A 23 0.12 8.93 -3.26
C ALA A 23 -1.35 8.50 -3.25
N SER A 24 -1.71 7.57 -4.13
CA SER A 24 -3.02 6.91 -4.10
C SER A 24 -2.91 5.58 -3.37
N LEU A 25 -3.77 5.33 -2.38
CA LEU A 25 -3.88 4.04 -1.70
C LEU A 25 -4.17 2.91 -2.69
N ALA A 26 -4.97 3.18 -3.72
CA ALA A 26 -5.23 2.22 -4.79
C ALA A 26 -3.96 1.88 -5.57
N ASP A 27 -3.12 2.88 -5.88
CA ASP A 27 -1.86 2.64 -6.58
C ASP A 27 -0.86 1.85 -5.73
N LEU A 28 -0.71 2.23 -4.45
CA LEU A 28 0.14 1.51 -3.51
C LEU A 28 -0.34 0.05 -3.35
N THR A 29 -1.66 -0.16 -3.24
CA THR A 29 -2.26 -1.50 -3.18
C THR A 29 -1.97 -2.30 -4.44
N ARG A 30 -2.12 -1.71 -5.64
CA ARG A 30 -1.78 -2.38 -6.91
C ARG A 30 -0.32 -2.82 -6.97
N ARG A 31 0.61 -2.00 -6.47
CA ARG A 31 2.04 -2.37 -6.44
C ARG A 31 2.32 -3.49 -5.45
N LEU A 32 1.65 -3.50 -4.29
CA LEU A 32 1.74 -4.61 -3.34
C LEU A 32 1.20 -5.92 -3.93
N LEU A 33 0.07 -5.86 -4.64
CA LEU A 33 -0.50 -6.99 -5.37
C LEU A 33 0.39 -7.51 -6.50
N ALA A 34 1.27 -6.67 -7.06
CA ALA A 34 2.21 -7.06 -8.11
C ALA A 34 3.44 -7.84 -7.60
N ILE A 35 3.59 -7.99 -6.27
CA ILE A 35 4.71 -8.74 -5.68
C ILE A 35 4.46 -10.24 -5.85
N PRO A 36 5.42 -11.02 -6.41
CA PRO A 36 5.26 -12.47 -6.57
C PRO A 36 4.90 -13.19 -5.26
N GLY A 37 3.86 -14.02 -5.33
CA GLY A 37 3.33 -14.80 -4.21
C GLY A 37 2.43 -14.01 -3.25
N VAL A 38 2.11 -12.74 -3.53
CA VAL A 38 0.96 -12.05 -2.96
C VAL A 38 -0.28 -12.43 -3.77
N GLU A 39 -1.26 -13.01 -3.10
CA GLU A 39 -2.53 -13.45 -3.70
C GLU A 39 -3.63 -12.41 -3.52
N ASP A 40 -3.64 -11.71 -2.39
CA ASP A 40 -4.54 -10.60 -2.12
C ASP A 40 -3.89 -9.61 -1.14
N ALA A 41 -4.24 -8.33 -1.25
CA ALA A 41 -3.67 -7.30 -0.37
C ALA A 41 -4.45 -6.00 -0.40
N VAL A 42 -4.32 -5.22 0.68
CA VAL A 42 -4.81 -3.85 0.76
C VAL A 42 -3.88 -2.99 1.61
N ILE A 43 -3.63 -1.77 1.14
CA ILE A 43 -2.98 -0.72 1.94
C ILE A 43 -4.05 0.25 2.42
N ILE A 44 -4.02 0.53 3.71
CA ILE A 44 -4.93 1.45 4.40
C ILE A 44 -4.12 2.51 5.13
N GLN A 45 -4.67 3.71 5.24
CA GLN A 45 -4.14 4.72 6.15
C GLN A 45 -4.82 4.53 7.51
N HIS A 46 -4.03 4.52 8.59
CA HIS A 46 -4.60 4.59 9.93
C HIS A 46 -5.31 5.94 10.13
N GLU A 47 -6.50 5.90 10.72
CA GLU A 47 -7.26 7.12 11.05
C GLU A 47 -6.51 7.97 12.07
N ASP A 48 -5.86 7.30 13.03
CA ASP A 48 -5.06 7.94 14.07
C ASP A 48 -3.66 8.30 13.57
N ALA A 49 -3.28 9.54 13.85
CA ALA A 49 -1.90 9.96 13.76
C ALA A 49 -1.08 9.33 14.91
N ASP A 50 0.19 9.04 14.64
CA ASP A 50 1.12 8.68 15.72
C ASP A 50 1.39 9.89 16.64
N ALA A 51 2.21 9.67 17.69
CA ALA A 51 2.60 10.72 18.64
C ALA A 51 3.26 11.96 17.98
N GLY A 52 3.70 11.86 16.72
CA GLY A 52 4.28 12.95 15.94
C GLY A 52 3.30 13.61 14.96
N GLY A 53 2.00 13.27 15.01
CA GLY A 53 1.00 13.83 14.10
C GLY A 53 0.98 13.21 12.70
N VAL A 54 1.74 12.13 12.46
CA VAL A 54 1.84 11.49 11.14
C VAL A 54 0.88 10.31 11.06
N ARG A 55 -0.06 10.34 10.11
CA ARG A 55 -0.92 9.20 9.78
C ARG A 55 -0.12 8.16 9.02
N ARG A 56 0.10 7.01 9.65
CA ARG A 56 0.89 5.91 9.09
C ARG A 56 0.04 5.01 8.20
N LEU A 57 0.70 4.35 7.26
CA LEU A 57 0.10 3.30 6.45
C LEU A 57 0.19 1.96 7.16
N ALA A 58 -0.81 1.12 6.97
CA ALA A 58 -0.77 -0.30 7.27
C ALA A 58 -1.09 -1.11 6.02
N ALA A 59 -0.60 -2.35 5.98
CA ALA A 59 -0.89 -3.29 4.91
C ALA A 59 -1.42 -4.60 5.48
N LEU A 60 -2.48 -5.12 4.86
CA LEU A 60 -2.94 -6.50 5.04
C LEU A 60 -2.56 -7.29 3.80
N VAL A 61 -2.00 -8.49 3.99
CA VAL A 61 -1.53 -9.32 2.89
C VAL A 61 -1.93 -10.79 3.07
N VAL A 62 -2.36 -11.41 1.97
CA VAL A 62 -2.54 -12.84 1.80
C VAL A 62 -1.42 -13.32 0.88
N ALA A 63 -0.45 -14.05 1.44
CA ALA A 63 0.74 -14.49 0.72
C ALA A 63 1.25 -15.83 1.28
N PRO A 64 0.53 -16.95 1.08
CA PRO A 64 0.86 -18.23 1.71
C PRO A 64 2.22 -18.80 1.27
N SER A 65 2.69 -18.43 0.08
CA SER A 65 3.93 -18.93 -0.53
C SER A 65 5.15 -17.99 -0.40
N THR A 66 4.95 -16.77 0.12
CA THR A 66 6.00 -15.75 0.27
C THR A 66 6.14 -15.36 1.74
N SER A 67 7.31 -14.95 2.21
CA SER A 67 7.52 -14.47 3.60
C SER A 67 7.26 -12.97 3.76
N ASP A 68 6.86 -12.52 4.95
CA ASP A 68 6.64 -11.08 5.23
C ASP A 68 7.90 -10.25 4.99
N ALA A 69 9.08 -10.83 5.27
CA ALA A 69 10.37 -10.21 5.01
C ALA A 69 10.62 -9.99 3.51
N ALA A 70 10.26 -10.96 2.67
CA ALA A 70 10.39 -10.85 1.21
C ALA A 70 9.44 -9.79 0.64
N VAL A 71 8.18 -9.76 1.10
CA VAL A 71 7.22 -8.71 0.72
C VAL A 71 7.75 -7.33 1.11
N MET A 72 8.21 -7.17 2.36
CA MET A 72 8.77 -5.90 2.82
C MET A 72 10.06 -5.50 2.08
N ALA A 73 10.88 -6.45 1.65
CA ALA A 73 12.06 -6.16 0.84
C ALA A 73 11.67 -5.64 -0.56
N ALA A 74 10.70 -6.29 -1.22
CA ALA A 74 10.17 -5.85 -2.51
C ALA A 74 9.51 -4.46 -2.44
N LEU A 75 8.78 -4.17 -1.35
CA LEU A 75 8.24 -2.84 -1.10
C LEU A 75 9.34 -1.79 -0.94
N ARG A 76 10.38 -2.07 -0.14
CA ARG A 76 11.52 -1.13 0.03
C ARG A 76 12.24 -0.80 -1.27
N ALA A 77 12.27 -1.73 -2.22
CA ALA A 77 12.89 -1.51 -3.53
C ALA A 77 12.05 -0.63 -4.46
N SER A 78 10.73 -0.50 -4.23
CA SER A 78 9.79 0.11 -5.18
C SER A 78 8.99 1.30 -4.60
N PHE A 79 8.98 1.48 -3.29
CA PHE A 79 8.21 2.51 -2.59
C PHE A 79 9.12 3.59 -2.03
N ASP A 80 8.59 4.81 -1.97
CA ASP A 80 9.18 5.84 -1.14
C ASP A 80 9.13 5.41 0.34
N PRO A 81 10.20 5.61 1.12
CA PRO A 81 10.20 5.27 2.55
C PRO A 81 9.04 5.87 3.35
N ALA A 82 8.51 7.03 2.95
CA ALA A 82 7.37 7.68 3.57
C ALA A 82 6.05 6.87 3.42
N PHE A 83 5.95 6.05 2.37
CA PHE A 83 4.79 5.21 2.08
C PHE A 83 5.00 3.74 2.45
N LEU A 84 6.10 3.38 3.11
CA LEU A 84 6.28 2.01 3.57
C LEU A 84 5.28 1.70 4.69
N PRO A 85 4.43 0.66 4.52
CA PRO A 85 3.43 0.32 5.51
C PRO A 85 4.08 -0.20 6.80
N ARG A 86 3.58 0.28 7.93
CA ARG A 86 3.96 -0.10 9.28
C ARG A 86 2.70 -0.05 10.17
N PRO A 87 2.04 -1.20 10.46
CA PRO A 87 2.51 -2.57 10.23
C PRO A 87 2.20 -3.15 8.84
N LEU A 88 2.91 -4.22 8.48
CA LEU A 88 2.46 -5.21 7.48
C LEU A 88 1.97 -6.44 8.24
N LYS A 89 0.72 -6.84 8.03
CA LYS A 89 0.08 -7.96 8.73
C LYS A 89 -0.42 -9.00 7.75
N ARG A 90 0.04 -10.23 7.92
CA ARG A 90 -0.47 -11.38 7.20
C ARG A 90 -1.83 -11.80 7.73
N VAL A 91 -2.74 -12.13 6.82
CA VAL A 91 -4.07 -12.66 7.11
C VAL A 91 -4.36 -13.87 6.23
N ALA A 92 -5.29 -14.72 6.64
CA ALA A 92 -5.68 -15.91 5.85
C ALA A 92 -6.51 -15.54 4.62
N ALA A 93 -7.35 -14.50 4.72
CA ALA A 93 -8.15 -13.96 3.62
C ALA A 93 -8.55 -12.51 3.94
N LEU A 94 -8.83 -11.72 2.91
CA LEU A 94 -9.50 -10.43 3.05
C LEU A 94 -11.02 -10.61 2.92
N PRO A 95 -11.83 -9.88 3.71
CA PRO A 95 -13.28 -9.91 3.53
C PRO A 95 -13.63 -9.33 2.15
N ARG A 96 -14.43 -10.07 1.38
CA ARG A 96 -15.03 -9.59 0.13
C ARG A 96 -16.55 -9.65 0.29
N ASN A 97 -17.24 -8.63 -0.23
CA ASN A 97 -18.70 -8.59 -0.29
C ASN A 97 -19.25 -9.53 -1.37
#